data_AF-A0A1E5MGE5-F1
#
_entry.id   AF-A0A1E5MGE5-F1
#
_cell.length_a   1.000
_cell.length_b   1.000
_cell.length_c   1.000
_cell.angle_alpha   90.00
_cell.angle_beta   90.00
_cell.angle_gamma   90.00
#
_symmetry.space_group_name_H-M   'P 1'
#
loop_
_entity.id
_entity.type
_entity.pdbx_description
1 polymer ?
#
loop_
_entity_poly.entity_id
_entity_poly.type
_entity_poly.pdbx_seq_one_letter_code
_entity_poly.pdbx_strand_id
1 'polypeptide(L)'
;MAVIVRSAEQRDLEHVGRIEDEADRILVDLLHPDDWAPAPSGAERAAAAGLLLVAEQDGAVVGFAHVLEPDGVCHLEQLSVLPLHARRGIGRALLEAAKDRARARGHERMTLRTYADVPWNAPFYRTAGFVEEEPVTAFDRALVDTEDRLGLDRFGRRVQMAAALLPTPVPHDVEGGPGWSIRAADLRPSVTDRAAFRAGLLDDPLAVPLELLWNGEPDVALHQLDAFPRTVRVRALAADCHRDLGDTLRAVQEYDRLVDEHDGTPLEAVVRQHRGKALLAHGDAARASEDFRRVVRLRRAGAPALLASAEQALAVAERERTRMVSRRSSPDVRRILGALPDWFGDPVAIENYAAAAADGPYDSRLAVLGGTVVGVALTRRHFPASAELHLIAVHPTVHGRGVGSALVESIAAELAADGCRFLSVHTVGPSFDHEPYARTRAFYERLGFTPLEEHHGLDWSGPSVILVRPLGSTGPTQ
;
A
#
# COMPACT_ATOMS: atom_id res chain seq x y z
N MET A 1 20.49 -1.69 19.04
CA MET A 1 19.36 -0.86 19.50
C MET A 1 18.51 -0.55 18.28
N ALA A 2 17.19 -0.59 18.41
CA ALA A 2 16.28 -0.49 17.27
C ALA A 2 16.11 0.96 16.84
N VAL A 3 16.19 1.22 15.54
CA VAL A 3 15.87 2.51 14.92
C VAL A 3 14.40 2.50 14.55
N ILE A 4 13.68 3.56 14.93
CA ILE A 4 12.26 3.72 14.61
C ILE A 4 12.15 4.78 13.52
N VAL A 5 11.62 4.41 12.36
CA VAL A 5 11.29 5.36 11.30
C VAL A 5 9.81 5.72 11.37
N ARG A 6 9.50 7.01 11.42
CA ARG A 6 8.14 7.54 11.51
C ARG A 6 8.00 8.85 10.74
N SER A 7 6.76 9.29 10.51
CA SER A 7 6.52 10.66 10.02
C SER A 7 7.06 11.68 11.02
N ALA A 8 7.64 12.76 10.49
CA ALA A 8 8.03 13.91 11.29
C ALA A 8 6.81 14.56 11.93
N GLU A 9 6.94 14.93 13.20
CA GLU A 9 6.01 15.74 13.96
C GLU A 9 6.59 17.15 14.16
N GLN A 10 5.77 18.09 14.63
CA GLN A 10 6.19 19.48 14.84
C GLN A 10 7.46 19.62 15.70
N ARG A 11 7.61 18.77 16.73
CA ARG A 11 8.78 18.74 17.62
C ARG A 11 10.08 18.30 16.94
N ASP A 12 9.98 17.58 15.82
CA ASP A 12 11.16 17.06 15.14
C ASP A 12 11.75 18.11 14.17
N LEU A 13 10.94 19.08 13.72
CA LEU A 13 11.31 20.01 12.64
C LEU A 13 12.52 20.89 13.00
N GLU A 14 12.73 21.19 14.28
CA GLU A 14 13.90 21.94 14.75
C GLU A 14 15.22 21.17 14.55
N HIS A 15 15.17 19.84 14.40
CA HIS A 15 16.34 18.99 14.26
C HIS A 15 16.78 18.80 12.80
N VAL A 16 15.86 18.96 11.85
CA VAL A 16 16.06 18.56 10.44
C VAL A 16 17.20 19.33 9.77
N GLY A 17 17.18 20.66 9.81
CA GLY A 17 18.23 21.49 9.20
C GLY A 17 19.61 21.20 9.80
N ARG A 18 19.70 21.08 11.13
CA ARG A 18 20.96 20.73 11.82
C ARG A 18 21.51 19.37 11.39
N ILE A 19 20.65 18.37 11.24
CA ILE A 19 21.07 17.02 10.82
C ILE A 19 21.65 17.05 9.41
N GLU A 20 21.05 17.82 8.52
CA GLU A 20 21.54 18.01 7.16
C GLU A 20 22.89 18.74 7.15
N ASP A 21 23.00 19.89 7.82
CA ASP A 21 24.27 20.62 7.93
C ASP A 21 25.40 19.75 8.51
N GLU A 22 25.11 18.93 9.52
CA GLU A 22 26.10 18.02 10.11
C GLU A 22 26.48 16.87 9.17
N ALA A 23 25.53 16.33 8.39
CA ALA A 23 25.78 15.29 7.40
C ALA A 23 26.57 15.84 6.19
N ASP A 24 26.24 17.05 5.75
CA ASP A 24 26.84 17.74 4.61
C ASP A 24 28.31 18.07 4.84
N ARG A 25 28.77 18.20 6.09
CA ARG A 25 30.21 18.39 6.39
C ARG A 25 31.10 17.34 5.73
N ILE A 26 30.65 16.08 5.67
CA ILE A 26 31.41 15.01 5.02
C ILE A 26 31.54 15.26 3.51
N LEU A 27 30.49 15.82 2.90
CA LEU A 27 30.47 16.16 1.49
C LEU A 27 31.27 17.44 1.20
N VAL A 28 31.15 18.47 2.06
CA VAL A 28 31.95 19.71 2.00
C VAL A 28 33.44 19.41 2.14
N ASP A 29 33.83 18.55 3.08
CA ASP A 29 35.21 18.11 3.27
C ASP A 29 35.75 17.33 2.07
N LEU A 30 34.89 16.66 1.31
CA LEU A 30 35.28 15.93 0.10
C LEU A 30 35.37 16.83 -1.14
N LEU A 31 34.39 17.72 -1.32
CA LEU A 31 34.22 18.50 -2.56
C LEU A 31 34.94 19.85 -2.52
N HIS A 32 35.28 20.35 -1.32
CA HIS A 32 35.92 21.66 -1.09
C HIS A 32 35.24 22.82 -1.86
N PRO A 33 33.93 23.05 -1.66
CA PRO A 33 33.23 24.15 -2.31
C PRO A 33 33.68 25.52 -1.80
N ASP A 34 33.64 26.54 -2.66
CA ASP A 34 33.91 27.94 -2.26
C ASP A 34 32.85 28.48 -1.28
N ASP A 35 31.61 28.02 -1.42
CA ASP A 35 30.46 28.37 -0.59
C ASP A 35 29.49 27.19 -0.52
N TRP A 36 28.86 26.99 0.64
CA TRP A 36 27.86 25.95 0.88
C TRP A 36 26.71 26.55 1.69
N ALA A 37 25.55 26.69 1.05
CA ALA A 37 24.38 27.28 1.67
C ALA A 37 23.92 26.44 2.88
N PRO A 38 23.38 27.08 3.94
CA PRO A 38 22.81 26.35 5.07
C PRO A 38 21.60 25.53 4.64
N ALA A 39 21.40 24.39 5.28
CA ALA A 39 20.27 23.51 5.01
C ALA A 39 18.91 24.22 5.27
N PRO A 40 17.89 23.94 4.43
CA PRO A 40 16.53 24.38 4.72
C PRO A 40 16.03 23.91 6.08
N SER A 41 15.20 24.73 6.72
CA SER A 41 14.58 24.36 7.98
C SER A 41 13.61 23.18 7.83
N GLY A 42 13.37 22.44 8.92
CA GLY A 42 12.35 21.40 8.90
C GLY A 42 10.95 21.93 8.60
N ALA A 43 10.66 23.19 8.95
CA ALA A 43 9.38 23.84 8.63
C ALA A 43 9.22 24.09 7.13
N GLU A 44 10.26 24.55 6.44
CA GLU A 44 10.26 24.72 4.98
C GLU A 44 10.10 23.38 4.28
N ARG A 45 10.82 22.34 4.72
CA ARG A 45 10.66 20.97 4.18
C ARG A 45 9.26 20.42 4.43
N ALA A 46 8.70 20.60 5.64
CA ALA A 46 7.36 20.13 5.97
C ALA A 46 6.25 20.90 5.23
N ALA A 47 6.52 22.11 4.75
CA ALA A 47 5.59 22.89 3.94
C ALA A 47 5.53 22.42 2.47
N ALA A 48 6.56 21.71 1.99
CA ALA A 48 6.56 21.13 0.66
C ALA A 48 5.59 19.94 0.58
N ALA A 49 4.92 19.79 -0.56
CA ALA A 49 4.07 18.64 -0.81
C ALA A 49 4.92 17.37 -0.85
N GLY A 50 4.61 16.39 0.01
CA GLY A 50 5.29 15.10 0.05
C GLY A 50 5.47 14.54 1.45
N LEU A 51 6.61 13.89 1.69
CA LEU A 51 6.92 13.13 2.90
C LEU A 51 8.11 13.71 3.62
N LEU A 52 7.96 13.89 4.92
CA LEU A 52 9.09 14.07 5.83
C LEU A 52 9.07 12.94 6.86
N LEU A 53 10.07 12.07 6.80
CA LEU A 53 10.26 10.95 7.73
C LEU A 53 11.48 11.23 8.59
N VAL A 54 11.42 10.85 9.86
CA VAL A 54 12.54 10.92 10.80
C VAL A 54 12.90 9.53 11.30
N ALA A 55 14.20 9.31 11.51
CA ALA A 55 14.74 8.16 12.20
C ALA A 55 15.06 8.54 13.64
N GLU A 56 14.40 7.88 14.57
CA GLU A 56 14.62 8.04 16.00
C GLU A 56 15.45 6.86 16.52
N GLN A 57 16.48 7.18 17.29
CA GLN A 57 17.27 6.21 18.03
C GLN A 57 17.55 6.77 19.43
N ASP A 58 17.29 5.97 20.46
CA ASP A 58 17.54 6.33 21.86
C ASP A 58 16.84 7.63 22.28
N GLY A 59 15.63 7.87 21.74
CA GLY A 59 14.81 9.05 22.01
C GLY A 59 15.25 10.33 21.27
N ALA A 60 16.27 10.24 20.41
CA ALA A 60 16.77 11.37 19.62
C ALA A 60 16.54 11.16 18.12
N VAL A 61 16.21 12.24 17.41
CA VAL A 61 16.16 12.23 15.94
C VAL A 61 17.60 12.26 15.41
N VAL A 62 17.97 11.23 14.65
CA VAL A 62 19.36 11.01 14.17
C VAL A 62 19.49 11.00 12.66
N GLY A 63 18.37 11.10 11.94
CA GLY A 63 18.33 11.17 10.48
C GLY A 63 16.93 11.50 9.97
N PHE A 64 16.83 11.91 8.71
CA PHE A 64 15.55 12.15 8.06
C PHE A 64 15.60 11.81 6.56
N ALA A 65 14.43 11.60 5.98
CA ALA A 65 14.22 11.52 4.55
C ALA A 65 13.12 12.50 4.13
N HIS A 66 13.39 13.28 3.11
CA HIS A 66 12.45 14.21 2.50
C HIS A 66 12.15 13.74 1.08
N VAL A 67 10.87 13.46 0.82
CA VAL A 67 10.37 13.08 -0.50
C VAL A 67 9.45 14.19 -0.97
N LEU A 68 9.73 14.77 -2.13
CA LEU A 68 8.88 15.71 -2.82
C LEU A 68 7.85 14.95 -3.66
N GLU A 69 6.59 15.35 -3.57
CA GLU A 69 5.50 14.81 -4.38
C GLU A 69 4.74 15.88 -5.21
N PRO A 70 5.41 16.81 -5.92
CA PRO A 70 4.74 17.71 -6.85
C PRO A 70 4.25 16.93 -8.07
N ASP A 71 3.04 17.22 -8.54
CA ASP A 71 2.54 16.79 -9.85
C ASP A 71 2.67 15.27 -10.12
N GLY A 72 2.36 14.45 -9.11
CA GLY A 72 2.41 12.98 -9.23
C GLY A 72 3.82 12.38 -9.31
N VAL A 73 4.87 13.22 -9.21
CA VAL A 73 6.25 12.78 -9.05
C VAL A 73 6.44 12.26 -7.62
N CYS A 74 7.41 11.36 -7.44
CA CYS A 74 7.90 10.96 -6.12
C CYS A 74 9.43 11.07 -6.17
N HIS A 75 9.96 12.19 -5.70
CA HIS A 75 11.39 12.48 -5.75
C HIS A 75 11.98 12.47 -4.34
N LEU A 76 12.94 11.58 -4.08
CA LEU A 76 13.73 11.64 -2.85
C LEU A 76 14.71 12.80 -2.96
N GLU A 77 14.28 13.93 -2.40
CA GLU A 77 15.00 15.21 -2.40
C GLU A 77 16.21 15.19 -1.46
N GLN A 78 16.04 14.63 -0.26
CA GLN A 78 17.11 14.61 0.73
C GLN A 78 17.04 13.37 1.61
N LEU A 79 18.20 12.81 1.94
CA LEU A 79 18.38 11.71 2.87
C LEU A 79 19.65 11.94 3.70
N SER A 80 19.49 12.38 4.94
CA SER A 80 20.62 12.73 5.80
C SER A 80 20.57 11.94 7.10
N VAL A 81 21.74 11.51 7.57
CA VAL A 81 21.93 10.83 8.86
C VAL A 81 23.14 11.46 9.53
N LEU A 82 23.03 11.73 10.84
CA LEU A 82 24.13 12.28 11.62
C LEU A 82 25.41 11.42 11.45
N PRO A 83 26.60 12.02 11.26
CA PRO A 83 27.84 11.28 11.03
C PRO A 83 28.13 10.18 12.06
N LEU A 84 27.87 10.45 13.35
CA LEU A 84 28.05 9.49 14.46
C LEU A 84 27.10 8.28 14.37
N HIS A 85 26.02 8.39 13.59
CA HIS A 85 25.00 7.36 13.39
C HIS A 85 25.06 6.73 11.99
N ALA A 86 25.96 7.23 11.12
CA ALA A 86 26.16 6.70 9.77
C ALA A 86 26.69 5.25 9.79
N ARG A 87 26.53 4.54 8.67
CA ARG A 87 26.96 3.14 8.48
C ARG A 87 26.36 2.12 9.46
N ARG A 88 25.23 2.45 10.10
CA ARG A 88 24.46 1.57 11.00
C ARG A 88 23.13 1.07 10.40
N GLY A 89 22.96 1.22 9.08
CA GLY A 89 21.73 0.83 8.36
C GLY A 89 20.58 1.84 8.41
N ILE A 90 20.74 2.98 9.12
CA ILE A 90 19.68 4.00 9.28
C ILE A 90 19.24 4.61 7.96
N GLY A 91 20.19 4.99 7.10
CA GLY A 91 19.88 5.54 5.77
C GLY A 91 19.09 4.55 4.90
N ARG A 92 19.40 3.25 5.00
CA ARG A 92 18.61 2.20 4.34
C ARG A 92 17.21 2.13 4.92
N ALA A 93 17.07 2.14 6.25
CA ALA A 93 15.77 2.07 6.90
C ALA A 93 14.86 3.25 6.52
N LEU A 94 15.43 4.47 6.48
CA LEU A 94 14.73 5.68 6.01
C LEU A 94 14.31 5.57 4.54
N LEU A 95 15.23 5.11 3.66
CA LEU A 95 14.95 4.95 2.24
C LEU A 95 13.85 3.92 1.96
N GLU A 96 13.92 2.74 2.58
CA GLU A 96 12.90 1.71 2.38
C GLU A 96 11.54 2.15 2.95
N ALA A 97 11.52 2.82 4.11
CA ALA A 97 10.29 3.40 4.65
C ALA A 97 9.71 4.48 3.72
N ALA A 98 10.56 5.30 3.09
CA ALA A 98 10.13 6.29 2.10
C ALA A 98 9.49 5.60 0.88
N LYS A 99 10.13 4.56 0.34
CA LYS A 99 9.57 3.77 -0.77
C LYS A 99 8.25 3.11 -0.41
N ASP A 100 8.15 2.49 0.76
CA ASP A 100 6.92 1.85 1.22
C ASP A 100 5.79 2.86 1.38
N ARG A 101 6.10 4.04 1.91
CA ARG A 101 5.11 5.09 2.10
C ARG A 101 4.72 5.76 0.78
N ALA A 102 5.63 5.83 -0.19
CA ALA A 102 5.34 6.25 -1.56
C ALA A 102 4.48 5.21 -2.30
N ARG A 103 4.79 3.92 -2.20
CA ARG A 103 3.95 2.80 -2.71
C ARG A 103 2.54 2.85 -2.14
N ALA A 104 2.42 3.04 -0.81
CA ALA A 104 1.13 3.16 -0.15
C ALA A 104 0.32 4.40 -0.59
N ARG A 105 0.98 5.38 -1.21
CA ARG A 105 0.35 6.55 -1.85
C ARG A 105 0.11 6.36 -3.35
N GLY A 106 0.44 5.20 -3.91
CA GLY A 106 0.20 4.86 -5.31
C GLY A 106 1.32 5.28 -6.27
N HIS A 107 2.48 5.70 -5.74
CA HIS A 107 3.65 5.97 -6.57
C HIS A 107 4.25 4.65 -7.06
N GLU A 108 4.45 4.55 -8.37
CA GLU A 108 5.04 3.37 -9.03
C GLU A 108 6.53 3.56 -9.32
N ARG A 109 7.08 4.75 -9.04
CA ARG A 109 8.46 5.11 -9.28
C ARG A 109 8.92 6.15 -8.28
N MET A 110 10.16 6.04 -7.82
CA MET A 110 10.83 7.05 -7.02
C MET A 110 12.08 7.50 -7.76
N THR A 111 12.26 8.81 -7.94
CA THR A 111 13.46 9.41 -8.52
C THR A 111 14.35 10.05 -7.46
N LEU A 112 15.62 10.28 -7.78
CA LEU A 112 16.56 11.09 -6.99
C LEU A 112 17.66 11.63 -7.89
N ARG A 113 18.35 12.68 -7.45
CA ARG A 113 19.60 13.14 -8.06
C ARG A 113 20.74 13.10 -7.07
N THR A 114 21.89 12.60 -7.51
CA THR A 114 23.06 12.47 -6.64
C THR A 114 24.38 12.50 -7.42
N TYR A 115 25.52 12.46 -6.74
CA TYR A 115 26.84 12.33 -7.38
C TYR A 115 27.13 10.86 -7.71
N ALA A 116 27.54 10.59 -8.95
CA ALA A 116 27.82 9.25 -9.46
C ALA A 116 28.98 8.57 -8.72
N ASP A 117 30.03 9.35 -8.44
CA ASP A 117 31.34 8.84 -8.01
C ASP A 117 31.60 9.03 -6.50
N VAL A 118 30.71 9.71 -5.78
CA VAL A 118 30.80 9.82 -4.31
C VAL A 118 30.45 8.46 -3.69
N PRO A 119 31.35 7.82 -2.91
CA PRO A 119 31.23 6.42 -2.53
C PRO A 119 29.94 6.03 -1.78
N TRP A 120 29.35 6.97 -1.05
CA TRP A 120 28.13 6.77 -0.26
C TRP A 120 26.84 7.28 -0.95
N ASN A 121 26.93 7.79 -2.18
CA ASN A 121 25.80 8.34 -2.95
C ASN A 121 25.26 7.32 -3.97
N ALA A 122 25.50 7.48 -5.28
CA ALA A 122 24.94 6.59 -6.30
C ALA A 122 25.22 5.09 -6.03
N PRO A 123 26.41 4.66 -5.53
CA PRO A 123 26.62 3.27 -5.13
C PRO A 123 25.62 2.77 -4.08
N PHE A 124 25.29 3.58 -3.07
CA PHE A 124 24.31 3.22 -2.04
C PHE A 124 22.90 3.05 -2.64
N TYR A 125 22.49 3.96 -3.54
CA TYR A 125 21.18 3.87 -4.16
C TYR A 125 21.06 2.70 -5.15
N ARG A 126 22.14 2.35 -5.87
CA ARG A 126 22.20 1.14 -6.70
C ARG A 126 21.92 -0.13 -5.89
N THR A 127 22.52 -0.26 -4.70
CA THR A 127 22.22 -1.39 -3.81
C THR A 127 20.79 -1.38 -3.25
N ALA A 128 20.06 -0.28 -3.41
CA ALA A 128 18.63 -0.15 -3.10
C ALA A 128 17.74 -0.28 -4.35
N GLY A 129 18.26 -0.75 -5.49
CA GLY A 129 17.47 -0.96 -6.70
C GLY A 129 17.18 0.30 -7.52
N PHE A 130 17.89 1.41 -7.26
CA PHE A 130 17.90 2.54 -8.18
C PHE A 130 18.84 2.27 -9.35
N VAL A 131 18.43 2.66 -10.55
CA VAL A 131 19.23 2.61 -11.77
C VAL A 131 19.43 4.02 -12.31
N GLU A 132 20.59 4.29 -12.93
CA GLU A 132 20.79 5.54 -13.67
C GLU A 132 19.83 5.60 -14.86
N GLU A 133 19.27 6.77 -15.12
CA GLU A 133 18.36 7.04 -16.22
C GLU A 133 18.49 8.51 -16.66
N GLU A 134 17.92 8.84 -17.81
CA GLU A 134 17.82 10.23 -18.26
C GLU A 134 16.65 10.96 -17.56
N PRO A 135 16.71 12.30 -17.39
CA PRO A 135 15.60 13.09 -16.85
C PRO A 135 14.33 12.98 -17.71
N VAL A 136 13.35 12.18 -17.25
CA VAL A 136 12.15 11.85 -18.04
C VAL A 136 11.05 12.91 -17.88
N THR A 137 10.80 13.38 -16.65
CA THR A 137 9.67 14.30 -16.37
C THR A 137 10.07 15.77 -16.51
N ALA A 138 9.09 16.66 -16.62
CA ALA A 138 9.33 18.10 -16.59
C ALA A 138 10.00 18.54 -15.28
N PHE A 139 9.61 17.91 -14.17
CA PHE A 139 10.22 18.10 -12.86
C PHE A 139 11.70 17.67 -12.85
N ASP A 140 12.02 16.47 -13.36
CA ASP A 140 13.41 15.99 -13.41
C ASP A 140 14.29 16.94 -14.23
N ARG A 141 13.79 17.47 -15.35
CA ARG A 141 14.50 18.46 -16.18
C ARG A 141 14.68 19.80 -15.45
N ALA A 142 13.64 20.30 -14.79
CA ALA A 142 13.73 21.55 -14.01
C ALA A 142 14.72 21.44 -12.85
N LEU A 143 14.87 20.25 -12.25
CA LEU A 143 15.92 19.99 -11.25
C LEU A 143 17.31 20.05 -11.89
N VAL A 144 17.51 19.46 -13.07
CA VAL A 144 18.79 19.57 -13.81
C VAL A 144 19.14 21.04 -14.02
N ASP A 145 18.23 21.83 -14.59
CA ASP A 145 18.45 23.25 -14.87
C ASP A 145 18.74 24.06 -13.59
N THR A 146 18.20 23.63 -12.45
CA THR A 146 18.46 24.27 -11.15
C THR A 146 19.84 23.90 -10.62
N GLU A 147 20.24 22.62 -10.67
CA GLU A 147 21.58 22.18 -10.28
C GLU A 147 22.67 22.81 -11.18
N ASP A 148 22.42 22.96 -12.47
CA ASP A 148 23.34 23.59 -13.43
C ASP A 148 23.51 25.08 -13.12
N ARG A 149 22.43 25.79 -12.78
CA ARG A 149 22.52 27.20 -12.33
C ARG A 149 23.27 27.36 -11.02
N LEU A 150 23.19 26.36 -10.14
CA LEU A 150 23.97 26.30 -8.90
C LEU A 150 25.42 25.81 -9.12
N GLY A 151 25.74 25.36 -10.34
CA GLY A 151 27.06 24.87 -10.71
C GLY A 151 27.48 23.62 -9.93
N LEU A 152 26.55 22.71 -9.63
CA LEU A 152 26.87 21.49 -8.88
C LEU A 152 27.69 20.47 -9.70
N ASP A 153 27.60 20.54 -11.02
CA ASP A 153 28.37 19.73 -11.97
C ASP A 153 29.90 19.95 -11.85
N ARG A 154 30.34 21.13 -11.39
CA ARG A 154 31.77 21.44 -11.16
C ARG A 154 32.45 20.54 -10.13
N PHE A 155 31.66 19.93 -9.24
CA PHE A 155 32.17 19.07 -8.16
C PHE A 155 32.17 17.58 -8.53
N GLY A 156 31.59 17.21 -9.67
CA GLY A 156 31.55 15.84 -10.16
C GLY A 156 30.30 15.53 -10.96
N ARG A 157 30.29 14.35 -11.59
CA ARG A 157 29.18 13.91 -12.43
C ARG A 157 27.89 13.75 -11.60
N ARG A 158 26.90 14.61 -11.85
CA ARG A 158 25.53 14.47 -11.36
C ARG A 158 24.79 13.42 -12.18
N VAL A 159 24.03 12.56 -11.50
CA VAL A 159 23.20 11.53 -12.13
C VAL A 159 21.79 11.57 -11.60
N GLN A 160 20.84 11.44 -12.51
CA GLN A 160 19.46 11.09 -12.22
C GLN A 160 19.40 9.58 -12.02
N MET A 161 18.67 9.15 -10.99
CA MET A 161 18.39 7.73 -10.77
C MET A 161 16.91 7.51 -10.46
N ALA A 162 16.40 6.35 -10.86
CA ALA A 162 15.05 5.91 -10.50
C ALA A 162 15.02 4.48 -10.00
N ALA A 163 14.10 4.22 -9.08
CA ALA A 163 13.70 2.88 -8.69
C ALA A 163 12.22 2.69 -9.02
N ALA A 164 11.88 1.56 -9.64
CA ALA A 164 10.49 1.12 -9.75
C ALA A 164 9.97 0.82 -8.34
N LEU A 165 8.93 1.55 -7.94
CA LEU A 165 8.09 1.21 -6.80
C LEU A 165 7.00 0.27 -7.29
N LEU A 166 7.39 -0.93 -7.75
CA LEU A 166 6.44 -1.93 -8.19
C LEU A 166 5.31 -2.05 -7.15
N PRO A 167 4.03 -2.13 -7.57
CA PRO A 167 2.93 -2.40 -6.65
C PRO A 167 3.33 -3.59 -5.79
N THR A 168 2.98 -3.56 -4.50
CA THR A 168 3.28 -4.65 -3.57
C THR A 168 3.01 -5.94 -4.32
N PRO A 169 4.05 -6.74 -4.59
CA PRO A 169 3.97 -7.69 -5.67
C PRO A 169 2.84 -8.68 -5.37
N VAL A 170 2.25 -9.26 -6.44
CA VAL A 170 1.26 -10.35 -6.35
C VAL A 170 1.66 -11.21 -5.15
N PRO A 171 0.84 -11.31 -4.09
CA PRO A 171 1.32 -11.83 -2.83
C PRO A 171 1.97 -13.18 -3.11
N HIS A 172 3.26 -13.27 -2.79
CA HIS A 172 4.03 -14.50 -2.95
C HIS A 172 3.90 -15.31 -1.68
N ASP A 173 4.14 -16.60 -1.80
CA ASP A 173 4.31 -17.42 -0.62
C ASP A 173 5.50 -16.90 0.20
N VAL A 174 5.28 -16.65 1.48
CA VAL A 174 6.34 -16.15 2.38
C VAL A 174 7.03 -17.34 3.01
N GLU A 175 8.35 -17.45 2.82
CA GLU A 175 9.14 -18.51 3.44
C GLU A 175 9.01 -18.44 4.97
N GLY A 176 8.56 -19.54 5.58
CA GLY A 176 8.37 -19.62 7.03
C GLY A 176 9.56 -20.25 7.76
N GLY A 177 10.32 -21.07 7.05
CA GLY A 177 11.49 -21.79 7.53
C GLY A 177 11.86 -22.92 6.58
N PRO A 178 12.82 -23.78 6.96
CA PRO A 178 13.30 -24.87 6.10
C PRO A 178 12.15 -25.75 5.60
N GLY A 179 11.93 -25.79 4.29
CA GLY A 179 10.97 -26.68 3.63
C GLY A 179 9.50 -26.33 3.81
N TRP A 180 9.14 -25.10 4.19
CA TRP A 180 7.74 -24.65 4.20
C TRP A 180 7.56 -23.14 3.98
N SER A 181 6.39 -22.78 3.45
CA SER A 181 5.98 -21.40 3.17
C SER A 181 4.57 -21.11 3.68
N ILE A 182 4.22 -19.84 3.78
CA ILE A 182 2.85 -19.36 4.04
C ILE A 182 2.27 -18.98 2.70
N ARG A 183 1.19 -19.66 2.30
CA ARG A 183 0.54 -19.42 1.02
C ARG A 183 -0.09 -18.06 0.96
N ALA A 184 0.19 -17.33 -0.10
CA ALA A 184 -0.40 -16.02 -0.34
C ALA A 184 -1.92 -16.04 -0.54
N ALA A 185 -2.42 -17.15 -1.11
CA ALA A 185 -3.83 -17.28 -1.48
C ALA A 185 -4.77 -17.29 -0.27
N ASP A 186 -4.35 -17.88 0.84
CA ASP A 186 -5.21 -18.14 2.00
C ASP A 186 -4.50 -18.01 3.37
N LEU A 187 -3.24 -17.56 3.38
CA LEU A 187 -2.40 -17.38 4.57
C LEU A 187 -2.12 -18.69 5.33
N ARG A 188 -2.42 -19.86 4.75
CA ARG A 188 -2.16 -21.16 5.37
C ARG A 188 -0.71 -21.60 5.12
N PRO A 189 -0.04 -22.18 6.12
CA PRO A 189 1.25 -22.83 5.89
C PRO A 189 1.11 -24.01 4.90
N SER A 190 2.16 -24.29 4.14
CA SER A 190 2.29 -25.47 3.29
C SER A 190 3.72 -25.98 3.28
N VAL A 191 3.88 -27.30 3.30
CA VAL A 191 5.20 -27.94 3.14
C VAL A 191 5.63 -27.82 1.68
N THR A 192 6.82 -27.24 1.45
CA THR A 192 7.41 -27.05 0.12
C THR A 192 8.51 -28.07 -0.18
N ASP A 193 9.24 -28.51 0.86
CA ASP A 193 10.20 -29.62 0.79
C ASP A 193 10.09 -30.45 2.08
N ARG A 194 9.58 -31.67 1.94
CA ARG A 194 9.33 -32.58 3.05
C ARG A 194 10.60 -33.00 3.79
N ALA A 195 11.73 -33.16 3.10
CA ALA A 195 12.99 -33.57 3.72
C ALA A 195 13.58 -32.44 4.55
N ALA A 196 13.63 -31.22 3.98
CA ALA A 196 14.09 -30.03 4.70
C ALA A 196 13.17 -29.70 5.89
N PHE A 197 11.85 -29.83 5.72
CA PHE A 197 10.86 -29.62 6.77
C PHE A 197 11.08 -30.55 7.96
N ARG A 198 11.20 -31.86 7.70
CA ARG A 198 11.45 -32.87 8.75
C ARG A 198 12.79 -32.66 9.44
N ALA A 199 13.84 -32.32 8.69
CA ALA A 199 15.14 -32.01 9.27
C ALA A 199 15.08 -30.80 10.22
N GLY A 200 14.28 -29.78 9.88
CA GLY A 200 14.09 -28.59 10.72
C GLY A 200 13.25 -28.83 12.00
N LEU A 201 12.54 -29.95 12.09
CA LEU A 201 11.66 -30.30 13.22
C LEU A 201 12.06 -31.60 13.91
N LEU A 202 13.32 -32.03 13.78
CA LEU A 202 13.78 -33.36 14.21
C LEU A 202 13.50 -33.66 15.69
N ASP A 203 13.62 -32.64 16.55
CA ASP A 203 13.40 -32.75 18.00
C ASP A 203 12.00 -32.25 18.43
N ASP A 204 11.12 -31.94 17.48
CA ASP A 204 9.79 -31.40 17.77
C ASP A 204 8.76 -32.53 17.96
N PRO A 205 8.19 -32.70 19.16
CA PRO A 205 7.20 -33.75 19.39
C PRO A 205 5.92 -33.58 18.55
N LEU A 206 5.68 -32.38 17.99
CA LEU A 206 4.53 -32.07 17.15
C LEU A 206 4.84 -32.09 15.65
N ALA A 207 6.04 -32.54 15.24
CA ALA A 207 6.45 -32.58 13.84
C ALA A 207 5.45 -33.33 12.94
N VAL A 208 4.96 -34.49 13.38
CA VAL A 208 4.03 -35.31 12.60
C VAL A 208 2.65 -34.66 12.44
N PRO A 209 1.97 -34.21 13.52
CA PRO A 209 0.72 -33.45 13.38
C PRO A 209 0.85 -32.18 12.52
N LEU A 210 1.97 -31.45 12.65
CA LEU A 210 2.25 -30.27 11.83
C LEU A 210 2.34 -30.60 10.34
N GLU A 211 3.10 -31.64 10.00
CA GLU A 211 3.28 -32.10 8.63
C GLU A 211 1.95 -32.52 7.99
N LEU A 212 1.11 -33.24 8.74
CA LEU A 212 -0.21 -33.68 8.29
C LEU A 212 -1.12 -32.47 8.01
N LEU A 213 -1.21 -31.54 8.96
CA LEU A 213 -2.03 -30.34 8.80
C LEU A 213 -1.58 -29.51 7.58
N TRP A 214 -0.28 -29.28 7.43
CA TRP A 214 0.27 -28.42 6.36
C TRP A 214 0.33 -29.11 4.99
N ASN A 215 0.01 -30.40 4.91
CA ASN A 215 -0.20 -31.14 3.65
C ASN A 215 -1.68 -31.41 3.37
N GLY A 216 -2.61 -30.82 4.13
CA GLY A 216 -4.04 -30.91 3.86
C GLY A 216 -4.74 -32.12 4.48
N GLU A 217 -4.19 -32.71 5.54
CA GLU A 217 -4.81 -33.79 6.31
C GLU A 217 -5.19 -33.32 7.74
N PRO A 218 -6.05 -32.28 7.89
CA PRO A 218 -6.36 -31.67 9.20
C PRO A 218 -7.13 -32.59 10.15
N ASP A 219 -7.92 -33.53 9.63
CA ASP A 219 -8.65 -34.54 10.42
C ASP A 219 -7.69 -35.55 11.07
N VAL A 220 -6.72 -36.06 10.31
CA VAL A 220 -5.70 -36.99 10.80
C VAL A 220 -4.79 -36.28 11.81
N ALA A 221 -4.39 -35.04 11.51
CA ALA A 221 -3.61 -34.21 12.44
C ALA A 221 -4.36 -33.98 13.75
N LEU A 222 -5.65 -33.65 13.69
CA LEU A 222 -6.48 -33.42 14.87
C LEU A 222 -6.58 -34.67 15.75
N HIS A 223 -6.79 -35.85 15.16
CA HIS A 223 -6.83 -37.11 15.89
C HIS A 223 -5.49 -37.41 16.60
N GLN A 224 -4.35 -37.11 15.97
CA GLN A 224 -3.05 -37.29 16.63
C GLN A 224 -2.84 -36.34 17.81
N LEU A 225 -3.32 -35.10 17.71
CA LEU A 225 -3.18 -34.11 18.78
C LEU A 225 -3.87 -34.51 20.09
N ASP A 226 -4.88 -35.39 20.04
CA ASP A 226 -5.57 -35.91 21.23
C ASP A 226 -4.65 -36.70 22.18
N ALA A 227 -3.53 -37.24 21.66
CA ALA A 227 -2.55 -37.96 22.46
C ALA A 227 -1.57 -37.03 23.22
N PHE A 228 -1.59 -35.72 22.94
CA PHE A 228 -0.66 -34.76 23.52
C PHE A 228 -1.28 -33.96 24.66
N PRO A 229 -0.48 -33.50 25.65
CA PRO A 229 -0.95 -32.57 26.67
C PRO A 229 -1.49 -31.28 26.02
N ARG A 230 -2.57 -30.72 26.60
CA ARG A 230 -3.24 -29.50 26.11
C ARG A 230 -2.44 -28.21 26.34
N THR A 231 -1.23 -28.14 25.80
CA THR A 231 -0.39 -26.94 25.78
C THR A 231 -0.98 -25.88 24.84
N VAL A 232 -0.51 -24.64 24.95
CA VAL A 232 -0.88 -23.53 24.05
C VAL A 232 -0.69 -23.92 22.58
N ARG A 233 0.43 -24.58 22.27
CA ARG A 233 0.78 -24.98 20.91
C ARG A 233 -0.14 -26.09 20.38
N VAL A 234 -0.48 -27.08 21.22
CA VAL A 234 -1.45 -28.14 20.86
C VAL A 234 -2.84 -27.56 20.65
N ARG A 235 -3.27 -26.63 21.51
CA ARG A 235 -4.56 -25.93 21.38
C ARG A 235 -4.63 -25.10 20.09
N ALA A 236 -3.59 -24.34 19.78
CA ALA A 236 -3.50 -23.57 18.54
C ALA A 236 -3.54 -24.48 17.30
N LEU A 237 -2.77 -25.58 17.29
CA LEU A 237 -2.81 -26.53 16.16
C LEU A 237 -4.18 -27.20 16.00
N ALA A 238 -4.82 -27.60 17.10
CA ALA A 238 -6.18 -28.14 17.04
C ALA A 238 -7.18 -27.10 16.50
N ALA A 239 -7.04 -25.83 16.88
CA ALA A 239 -7.85 -24.74 16.34
C ALA A 239 -7.58 -24.51 14.84
N ASP A 240 -6.33 -24.62 14.38
CA ASP A 240 -5.99 -24.57 12.96
C ASP A 240 -6.58 -25.76 12.18
N CYS A 241 -6.59 -26.98 12.75
CA CYS A 241 -7.30 -28.11 12.17
C CYS A 241 -8.81 -27.85 12.03
N HIS A 242 -9.45 -27.32 13.08
CA HIS A 242 -10.87 -26.96 13.03
C HIS A 242 -11.18 -25.92 11.97
N ARG A 243 -10.33 -24.88 11.83
CA ARG A 243 -10.43 -23.89 10.76
C ARG A 243 -10.37 -24.57 9.37
N ASP A 244 -9.42 -25.47 9.17
CA ASP A 244 -9.19 -26.10 7.87
C ASP A 244 -10.28 -27.14 7.52
N LEU A 245 -10.94 -27.71 8.52
CA LEU A 245 -12.15 -28.54 8.40
C LEU A 245 -13.45 -27.73 8.20
N GLY A 246 -13.38 -26.40 8.27
CA GLY A 246 -14.53 -25.50 8.09
C GLY A 246 -15.29 -25.15 9.37
N ASP A 247 -14.90 -25.68 10.53
CA ASP A 247 -15.45 -25.29 11.85
C ASP A 247 -14.75 -24.01 12.36
N THR A 248 -14.91 -22.94 11.59
CA THR A 248 -14.22 -21.65 11.79
C THR A 248 -14.65 -20.96 13.08
N LEU A 249 -15.90 -21.12 13.49
CA LEU A 249 -16.41 -20.54 14.75
C LEU A 249 -15.69 -21.16 15.96
N ARG A 250 -15.54 -22.49 15.99
CA ARG A 250 -14.82 -23.17 17.07
C ARG A 250 -13.36 -22.77 17.12
N ALA A 251 -12.71 -22.63 15.97
CA ALA A 251 -11.33 -22.14 15.88
C ALA A 251 -11.21 -20.72 16.46
N VAL A 252 -12.10 -19.80 16.08
CA VAL A 252 -12.13 -18.43 16.61
C VAL A 252 -12.34 -18.41 18.12
N GLN A 253 -13.29 -19.20 18.64
CA GLN A 253 -13.56 -19.27 20.09
C GLN A 253 -12.35 -19.77 20.89
N GLU A 254 -11.63 -20.76 20.38
CA GLU A 254 -10.42 -21.26 21.04
C GLU A 254 -9.30 -20.20 21.00
N TYR A 255 -9.14 -19.50 19.88
CA TYR A 255 -8.18 -18.42 19.77
C TYR A 255 -8.53 -17.19 20.58
N ASP A 256 -9.81 -16.87 20.78
CA ASP A 256 -10.23 -15.80 21.68
C ASP A 256 -9.75 -16.08 23.11
N ARG A 257 -9.94 -17.32 23.61
CA ARG A 257 -9.39 -17.74 24.91
C ARG A 257 -7.87 -17.64 24.95
N LEU A 258 -7.18 -18.12 23.91
CA LEU A 258 -5.72 -18.06 23.85
C LEU A 258 -5.20 -16.62 23.82
N VAL A 259 -5.88 -15.70 23.15
CA VAL A 259 -5.52 -14.27 23.17
C VAL A 259 -5.74 -13.67 24.55
N ASP A 260 -6.86 -13.98 25.21
CA ASP A 260 -7.14 -13.49 26.57
C ASP A 260 -6.12 -14.02 27.60
N GLU A 261 -5.70 -15.28 27.47
CA GLU A 261 -4.68 -15.92 28.34
C GLU A 261 -3.27 -15.36 28.12
N HIS A 262 -2.98 -14.79 26.95
CA HIS A 262 -1.63 -14.40 26.53
C HIS A 262 -1.46 -12.93 26.17
N ASP A 263 -2.43 -12.08 26.48
CA ASP A 263 -2.31 -10.64 26.29
C ASP A 263 -1.13 -10.07 27.09
N GLY A 264 -0.26 -9.29 26.44
CA GLY A 264 0.96 -8.75 27.04
C GLY A 264 2.08 -9.76 27.28
N THR A 265 1.91 -11.04 26.93
CA THR A 265 2.97 -12.06 27.07
C THR A 265 3.82 -12.17 25.79
N PRO A 266 5.00 -12.81 25.83
CA PRO A 266 5.79 -13.06 24.61
C PRO A 266 5.04 -13.84 23.52
N LEU A 267 3.98 -14.56 23.87
CA LEU A 267 3.16 -15.33 22.94
C LEU A 267 2.05 -14.50 22.27
N GLU A 268 1.77 -13.27 22.72
CA GLU A 268 0.68 -12.43 22.23
C GLU A 268 0.71 -12.31 20.69
N ALA A 269 1.88 -12.00 20.13
CA ALA A 269 2.06 -11.84 18.69
C ALA A 269 1.82 -13.14 17.91
N VAL A 270 2.07 -14.30 18.52
CA VAL A 270 1.83 -15.61 17.89
C VAL A 270 0.33 -15.91 17.93
N VAL A 271 -0.30 -15.86 19.10
CA VAL A 271 -1.72 -16.21 19.23
C VAL A 271 -2.62 -15.27 18.43
N ARG A 272 -2.34 -13.96 18.41
CA ARG A 272 -3.09 -12.98 17.58
C ARG A 272 -2.88 -13.19 16.09
N GLN A 273 -1.68 -13.58 15.65
CA GLN A 273 -1.44 -13.88 14.23
C GLN A 273 -2.32 -15.06 13.78
N HIS A 274 -2.39 -16.12 14.59
CA HIS A 274 -3.22 -17.27 14.25
C HIS A 274 -4.73 -16.97 14.39
N ARG A 275 -5.14 -16.20 15.41
CA ARG A 275 -6.53 -15.73 15.54
C ARG A 275 -6.95 -14.92 14.32
N GLY A 276 -6.12 -13.99 13.85
CA GLY A 276 -6.40 -13.20 12.65
C GLY A 276 -6.69 -14.07 11.42
N LYS A 277 -5.95 -15.18 11.25
CA LYS A 277 -6.21 -16.15 10.15
C LYS A 277 -7.54 -16.89 10.34
N ALA A 278 -7.86 -17.31 11.56
CA ALA A 278 -9.14 -17.95 11.87
C ALA A 278 -10.33 -16.98 11.66
N LEU A 279 -10.17 -15.71 12.04
CA LEU A 279 -11.14 -14.66 11.82
C LEU A 279 -11.39 -14.39 10.33
N LEU A 280 -10.35 -14.35 9.50
CA LEU A 280 -10.52 -14.25 8.03
C LEU A 280 -11.28 -15.45 7.47
N ALA A 281 -10.91 -16.67 7.86
CA ALA A 281 -11.64 -17.87 7.44
C ALA A 281 -13.10 -17.87 7.89
N HIS A 282 -13.41 -17.23 9.02
CA HIS A 282 -14.77 -17.04 9.53
C HIS A 282 -15.53 -15.88 8.85
N GLY A 283 -14.84 -15.03 8.06
CA GLY A 283 -15.43 -13.85 7.42
C GLY A 283 -15.44 -12.58 8.28
N ASP A 284 -14.70 -12.55 9.39
CA ASP A 284 -14.56 -11.41 10.31
C ASP A 284 -13.26 -10.63 10.03
N ALA A 285 -13.15 -10.11 8.82
CA ALA A 285 -11.99 -9.33 8.38
C ALA A 285 -11.74 -8.07 9.21
N ALA A 286 -12.75 -7.56 9.92
CA ALA A 286 -12.62 -6.40 10.79
C ALA A 286 -11.78 -6.71 12.04
N ARG A 287 -12.13 -7.76 12.79
CA ARG A 287 -11.33 -8.20 13.93
C ARG A 287 -9.98 -8.74 13.50
N ALA A 288 -9.91 -9.42 12.35
CA ALA A 288 -8.63 -9.89 11.80
C ALA A 288 -7.66 -8.74 11.52
N SER A 289 -8.14 -7.65 10.90
CA SER A 289 -7.34 -6.45 10.63
C SER A 289 -6.81 -5.82 11.92
N GLU A 290 -7.61 -5.76 12.98
CA GLU A 290 -7.15 -5.27 14.29
C GLU A 290 -6.00 -6.11 14.86
N ASP A 291 -6.15 -7.44 14.83
CA ASP A 291 -5.11 -8.37 15.27
C ASP A 291 -3.83 -8.22 14.47
N PHE A 292 -3.90 -8.22 13.14
CA PHE A 292 -2.70 -8.10 12.33
C PHE A 292 -2.00 -6.76 12.51
N ARG A 293 -2.73 -5.64 12.70
CA ARG A 293 -2.09 -4.36 13.07
C ARG A 293 -1.37 -4.46 14.41
N ARG A 294 -1.95 -5.16 15.40
CA ARG A 294 -1.30 -5.40 16.70
C ARG A 294 -0.05 -6.28 16.54
N VAL A 295 -0.12 -7.35 15.76
CA VAL A 295 1.02 -8.25 15.49
C VAL A 295 2.15 -7.51 14.79
N VAL A 296 1.86 -6.71 13.75
CA VAL A 296 2.87 -5.90 13.05
C VAL A 296 3.61 -4.99 14.02
N ARG A 297 2.90 -4.32 14.94
CA ARG A 297 3.54 -3.49 15.99
C ARG A 297 4.45 -4.31 16.90
N LEU A 298 3.96 -5.46 17.40
CA LEU A 298 4.73 -6.31 18.32
C LEU A 298 5.99 -6.90 17.64
N ARG A 299 5.86 -7.37 16.39
CA ARG A 299 6.98 -7.97 15.64
C ARG A 299 8.02 -6.95 15.21
N ARG A 300 7.63 -5.70 14.90
CA ARG A 300 8.59 -4.61 14.68
C ARG A 300 9.47 -4.34 15.89
N ALA A 301 8.92 -4.48 17.09
CA ALA A 301 9.66 -4.25 18.33
C ALA A 301 10.58 -5.42 18.75
N GLY A 302 10.25 -6.67 18.41
CA GLY A 302 10.94 -7.84 18.99
C GLY A 302 11.21 -9.05 18.09
N ALA A 303 10.66 -9.13 16.88
CA ALA A 303 10.79 -10.32 16.01
C ALA A 303 10.69 -9.97 14.50
N PRO A 304 11.69 -9.26 13.94
CA PRO A 304 11.62 -8.72 12.57
C PRO A 304 11.56 -9.81 11.48
N ALA A 305 12.11 -11.01 11.73
CA ALA A 305 12.11 -12.12 10.77
C ALA A 305 10.69 -12.58 10.35
N LEU A 306 9.69 -12.36 11.21
CA LEU A 306 8.29 -12.73 10.95
C LEU A 306 7.43 -11.53 10.55
N LEU A 307 8.03 -10.36 10.31
CA LEU A 307 7.29 -9.14 10.00
C LEU A 307 6.58 -9.23 8.64
N ALA A 308 7.28 -9.73 7.62
CA ALA A 308 6.74 -9.85 6.26
C ALA A 308 5.42 -10.65 6.22
N SER A 309 5.35 -11.77 6.93
CA SER A 309 4.12 -12.58 7.04
C SER A 309 2.97 -11.82 7.73
N ALA A 310 3.28 -11.01 8.75
CA ALA A 310 2.24 -10.22 9.44
C ALA A 310 1.73 -9.07 8.56
N GLU A 311 2.61 -8.42 7.80
CA GLU A 311 2.25 -7.34 6.87
C GLU A 311 1.41 -7.87 5.70
N GLN A 312 1.77 -9.03 5.15
CA GLN A 312 0.96 -9.72 4.14
C GLN A 312 -0.44 -10.05 4.67
N ALA A 313 -0.52 -10.63 5.86
CA ALA A 313 -1.81 -10.99 6.47
C ALA A 313 -2.70 -9.75 6.75
N LEU A 314 -2.09 -8.64 7.17
CA LEU A 314 -2.80 -7.37 7.33
C LEU A 314 -3.35 -6.86 5.98
N ALA A 315 -2.56 -6.93 4.91
CA ALA A 315 -3.00 -6.50 3.59
C ALA A 315 -4.22 -7.30 3.10
N VAL A 316 -4.21 -8.63 3.29
CA VAL A 316 -5.37 -9.50 2.98
C VAL A 316 -6.60 -9.08 3.80
N ALA A 317 -6.45 -8.89 5.11
CA ALA A 317 -7.56 -8.51 5.97
C ALA A 317 -8.17 -7.14 5.63
N GLU A 318 -7.36 -6.13 5.28
CA GLU A 318 -7.90 -4.83 4.86
C GLU A 318 -8.68 -4.92 3.54
N ARG A 319 -8.23 -5.77 2.62
CA ARG A 319 -8.95 -6.02 1.36
C ARG A 319 -10.30 -6.65 1.63
N GLU A 320 -10.35 -7.72 2.44
CA GLU A 320 -11.60 -8.41 2.77
C GLU A 320 -12.54 -7.58 3.66
N ARG A 321 -12.01 -6.64 4.45
CA ARG A 321 -12.81 -5.70 5.25
C ARG A 321 -13.58 -4.69 4.40
N THR A 322 -13.19 -4.50 3.15
CA THR A 322 -13.85 -3.57 2.22
C THR A 322 -14.99 -4.31 1.52
N ARG A 323 -16.24 -4.04 1.92
CA ARG A 323 -17.43 -4.66 1.31
C ARG A 323 -17.98 -3.77 0.20
N MET A 324 -18.27 -4.35 -0.95
CA MET A 324 -19.04 -3.69 -2.02
C MET A 324 -20.53 -3.97 -1.79
N VAL A 325 -21.36 -2.92 -1.69
CA VAL A 325 -22.80 -3.07 -1.50
C VAL A 325 -23.58 -2.27 -2.55
N SER A 326 -24.64 -2.87 -3.08
CA SER A 326 -25.59 -2.16 -3.95
C SER A 326 -26.62 -1.45 -3.08
N ARG A 327 -26.39 -0.15 -2.83
CA ARG A 327 -27.24 0.68 -1.97
C ARG A 327 -27.16 2.14 -2.42
N ARG A 328 -28.27 2.85 -2.31
CA ARG A 328 -28.39 4.30 -2.58
C ARG A 328 -28.11 5.11 -1.30
N SER A 329 -27.30 6.16 -1.40
CA SER A 329 -27.05 7.07 -0.27
C SER A 329 -26.58 8.46 -0.74
N SER A 330 -27.54 9.38 -0.93
CA SER A 330 -27.21 10.79 -1.21
C SER A 330 -26.37 11.46 -0.12
N PRO A 331 -26.59 11.21 1.19
CA PRO A 331 -25.75 11.80 2.23
C PRO A 331 -24.28 11.38 2.15
N ASP A 332 -24.01 10.10 1.84
CA ASP A 332 -22.63 9.62 1.69
C ASP A 332 -21.97 10.16 0.42
N VAL A 333 -22.72 10.30 -0.67
CA VAL A 333 -22.23 10.94 -1.90
C VAL A 333 -21.80 12.37 -1.60
N ARG A 334 -22.67 13.20 -0.99
CA ARG A 334 -22.32 14.57 -0.60
C ARG A 334 -21.06 14.63 0.24
N ARG A 335 -20.97 13.78 1.27
CA ARG A 335 -19.83 13.75 2.18
C ARG A 335 -18.53 13.37 1.47
N ILE A 336 -18.57 12.39 0.57
CA ILE A 336 -17.38 11.94 -0.15
C ILE A 336 -16.94 12.99 -1.18
N LEU A 337 -17.87 13.54 -1.97
CA LEU A 337 -17.54 14.56 -2.98
C LEU A 337 -17.07 15.86 -2.32
N GLY A 338 -17.68 16.26 -1.21
CA GLY A 338 -17.23 17.43 -0.44
C GLY A 338 -15.82 17.29 0.16
N ALA A 339 -15.28 16.07 0.25
CA ALA A 339 -13.90 15.81 0.65
C ALA A 339 -12.91 15.82 -0.54
N LEU A 340 -13.37 16.11 -1.76
CA LEU A 340 -12.61 16.05 -3.01
C LEU A 340 -12.74 17.36 -3.81
N PRO A 341 -12.36 18.52 -3.25
CA PRO A 341 -12.57 19.83 -3.89
C PRO A 341 -11.85 19.98 -5.24
N ASP A 342 -10.74 19.28 -5.45
CA ASP A 342 -9.98 19.30 -6.70
C ASP A 342 -10.73 18.68 -7.90
N TRP A 343 -11.73 17.83 -7.63
CA TRP A 343 -12.58 17.22 -8.67
C TRP A 343 -14.02 17.73 -8.61
N PHE A 344 -14.51 18.10 -7.43
CA PHE A 344 -15.90 18.46 -7.16
C PHE A 344 -15.97 19.80 -6.41
N GLY A 345 -15.36 20.84 -7.00
CA GLY A 345 -15.35 22.18 -6.43
C GLY A 345 -16.68 22.94 -6.54
N ASP A 346 -17.60 22.49 -7.39
CA ASP A 346 -18.93 23.09 -7.57
C ASP A 346 -19.98 22.42 -6.66
N PRO A 347 -20.54 23.13 -5.66
CA PRO A 347 -21.59 22.59 -4.79
C PRO A 347 -22.85 22.15 -5.56
N VAL A 348 -23.17 22.78 -6.69
CA VAL A 348 -24.32 22.39 -7.52
C VAL A 348 -24.06 21.03 -8.17
N ALA A 349 -22.85 20.80 -8.67
CA ALA A 349 -22.45 19.50 -9.20
C ALA A 349 -22.53 18.39 -8.13
N ILE A 350 -22.07 18.67 -6.90
CA ILE A 350 -22.20 17.72 -5.78
C ILE A 350 -23.67 17.34 -5.55
N GLU A 351 -24.57 18.32 -5.51
CA GLU A 351 -26.00 18.06 -5.32
C GLU A 351 -26.62 17.30 -6.48
N ASN A 352 -26.22 17.57 -7.71
CA ASN A 352 -26.66 16.81 -8.88
C ASN A 352 -26.28 15.33 -8.80
N TYR A 353 -25.03 15.03 -8.42
CA TYR A 353 -24.59 13.66 -8.19
C TYR A 353 -25.29 13.00 -7.00
N ALA A 354 -25.53 13.74 -5.91
CA ALA A 354 -26.27 13.24 -4.77
C ALA A 354 -27.73 12.92 -5.11
N ALA A 355 -28.37 13.73 -5.97
CA ALA A 355 -29.69 13.47 -6.51
C ALA A 355 -29.68 12.24 -7.44
N ALA A 356 -28.71 12.13 -8.34
CA ALA A 356 -28.54 10.97 -9.22
C ALA A 356 -28.41 9.66 -8.42
N ALA A 357 -27.69 9.67 -7.30
CA ALA A 357 -27.59 8.50 -6.42
C ALA A 357 -28.93 8.04 -5.81
N ALA A 358 -29.92 8.93 -5.68
CA ALA A 358 -31.27 8.59 -5.25
C ALA A 358 -32.21 8.19 -6.40
N ASP A 359 -31.83 8.47 -7.64
CA ASP A 359 -32.71 8.36 -8.81
C ASP A 359 -32.64 6.97 -9.47
N GLY A 360 -33.82 6.42 -9.81
CA GLY A 360 -34.02 5.06 -10.31
C GLY A 360 -33.17 4.65 -11.53
N PRO A 361 -32.91 5.53 -12.52
CA PRO A 361 -32.09 5.22 -13.69
C PRO A 361 -30.60 5.01 -13.42
N TYR A 362 -30.10 5.38 -12.24
CA TYR A 362 -28.71 5.15 -11.85
C TYR A 362 -28.62 3.97 -10.87
N ASP A 363 -27.78 3.00 -11.17
CA ASP A 363 -27.39 1.99 -10.20
C ASP A 363 -26.27 2.54 -9.30
N SER A 364 -26.29 2.19 -8.02
CA SER A 364 -25.38 2.74 -7.01
C SER A 364 -24.63 1.64 -6.28
N ARG A 365 -23.29 1.67 -6.39
CA ARG A 365 -22.36 0.77 -5.72
C ARG A 365 -21.57 1.55 -4.67
N LEU A 366 -21.57 1.07 -3.43
CA LEU A 366 -20.84 1.70 -2.32
C LEU A 366 -19.74 0.76 -1.83
N ALA A 367 -18.56 1.34 -1.54
CA ALA A 367 -17.50 0.67 -0.81
C ALA A 367 -17.65 0.98 0.67
N VAL A 368 -17.83 -0.05 1.51
CA VAL A 368 -18.03 0.08 2.95
C VAL A 368 -16.83 -0.50 3.68
N LEU A 369 -16.16 0.32 4.48
CA LEU A 369 -15.01 -0.06 5.29
C LEU A 369 -15.34 0.18 6.76
N GLY A 370 -15.38 -0.89 7.57
CA GLY A 370 -15.71 -0.79 9.00
C GLY A 370 -17.07 -0.14 9.27
N GLY A 371 -18.07 -0.41 8.42
CA GLY A 371 -19.42 0.16 8.52
C GLY A 371 -19.58 1.58 7.98
N THR A 372 -18.48 2.24 7.60
CA THR A 372 -18.52 3.58 6.98
C THR A 372 -18.41 3.46 5.47
N VAL A 373 -19.22 4.20 4.72
CA VAL A 373 -19.09 4.30 3.27
C VAL A 373 -17.84 5.12 2.95
N VAL A 374 -16.88 4.54 2.25
CA VAL A 374 -15.60 5.18 1.89
C VAL A 374 -15.41 5.35 0.39
N GLY A 375 -16.34 4.85 -0.43
CA GLY A 375 -16.37 5.08 -1.86
C GLY A 375 -17.75 4.88 -2.44
N VAL A 376 -18.01 5.51 -3.57
CA VAL A 376 -19.25 5.44 -4.32
C VAL A 376 -18.94 5.38 -5.81
N ALA A 377 -19.71 4.57 -6.53
CA ALA A 377 -19.77 4.59 -7.98
C ALA A 377 -21.24 4.53 -8.42
N LEU A 378 -21.60 5.39 -9.38
CA LEU A 378 -22.91 5.41 -10.01
C LEU A 378 -22.76 5.00 -11.47
N THR A 379 -23.65 4.14 -11.93
CA THR A 379 -23.68 3.70 -13.32
C THR A 379 -25.03 3.96 -13.94
N ARG A 380 -25.04 4.33 -15.22
CA ARG A 380 -26.26 4.53 -16.00
C ARG A 380 -26.26 3.62 -17.22
N ARG A 381 -27.37 2.90 -17.41
CA ARG A 381 -27.60 2.09 -18.60
C ARG A 381 -28.10 2.98 -19.75
N HIS A 382 -27.36 3.04 -20.85
CA HIS A 382 -27.79 3.76 -22.06
C HIS A 382 -28.45 2.83 -23.07
N PHE A 383 -27.85 1.67 -23.29
CA PHE A 383 -28.36 0.63 -24.19
C PHE A 383 -28.08 -0.75 -23.61
N PRO A 384 -28.75 -1.83 -24.08
CA PRO A 384 -28.45 -3.19 -23.61
C PRO A 384 -26.97 -3.56 -23.69
N ALA A 385 -26.26 -3.08 -24.71
CA ALA A 385 -24.85 -3.37 -24.92
C ALA A 385 -23.88 -2.35 -24.28
N SER A 386 -24.35 -1.22 -23.73
CA SER A 386 -23.47 -0.19 -23.19
C SER A 386 -24.02 0.53 -21.95
N ALA A 387 -23.12 0.77 -21.00
CA ALA A 387 -23.37 1.55 -19.80
C ALA A 387 -22.28 2.61 -19.60
N GLU A 388 -22.59 3.64 -18.84
CA GLU A 388 -21.68 4.70 -18.43
C GLU A 388 -21.42 4.60 -16.93
N LEU A 389 -20.15 4.70 -16.53
CA LEU A 389 -19.74 5.01 -15.16
C LEU A 389 -19.93 6.51 -14.93
N HIS A 390 -21.15 6.88 -14.55
CA HIS A 390 -21.58 8.27 -14.40
C HIS A 390 -20.84 9.03 -13.30
N LEU A 391 -20.51 8.35 -12.21
CA LEU A 391 -19.72 8.90 -11.11
C LEU A 391 -18.84 7.81 -10.53
N ILE A 392 -17.63 8.15 -10.15
CA ILE A 392 -16.87 7.39 -9.16
C ILE A 392 -16.12 8.36 -8.26
N ALA A 393 -16.18 8.11 -6.96
CA ALA A 393 -15.46 8.88 -5.97
C ALA A 393 -15.09 7.99 -4.79
N VAL A 394 -13.87 8.19 -4.29
CA VAL A 394 -13.37 7.49 -3.11
C VAL A 394 -12.96 8.55 -2.10
N HIS A 395 -13.24 8.33 -0.83
CA HIS A 395 -12.83 9.26 0.23
C HIS A 395 -11.28 9.32 0.29
N PRO A 396 -10.67 10.52 0.41
CA PRO A 396 -9.22 10.69 0.29
C PRO A 396 -8.41 9.86 1.30
N THR A 397 -8.96 9.59 2.49
CA THR A 397 -8.29 8.79 3.53
C THR A 397 -8.00 7.33 3.14
N VAL A 398 -8.62 6.84 2.06
CA VAL A 398 -8.44 5.48 1.54
C VAL A 398 -8.05 5.43 0.05
N HIS A 399 -7.63 6.56 -0.52
CA HIS A 399 -7.00 6.57 -1.85
C HIS A 399 -5.75 5.68 -1.89
N GLY A 400 -5.42 5.17 -3.08
CA GLY A 400 -4.26 4.29 -3.28
C GLY A 400 -4.41 2.87 -2.70
N ARG A 401 -5.54 2.54 -2.06
CA ARG A 401 -5.78 1.22 -1.44
C ARG A 401 -6.60 0.26 -2.32
N GLY A 402 -6.72 0.56 -3.62
CA GLY A 402 -7.48 -0.26 -4.57
C GLY A 402 -9.00 -0.18 -4.45
N VAL A 403 -9.57 0.69 -3.59
CA VAL A 403 -11.03 0.84 -3.42
C VAL A 403 -11.72 1.25 -4.74
N GLY A 404 -11.15 2.21 -5.46
CA GLY A 404 -11.66 2.65 -6.76
C GLY A 404 -11.64 1.53 -7.80
N SER A 405 -10.52 0.80 -7.91
CA SER A 405 -10.39 -0.36 -8.78
C SER A 405 -11.42 -1.43 -8.43
N ALA A 406 -11.61 -1.73 -7.13
CA ALA A 406 -12.60 -2.70 -6.68
C ALA A 406 -14.04 -2.31 -7.03
N LEU A 407 -14.40 -1.02 -6.94
CA LEU A 407 -15.70 -0.51 -7.40
C LEU A 407 -15.88 -0.76 -8.90
N VAL A 408 -14.89 -0.39 -9.72
CA VAL A 408 -14.95 -0.55 -11.19
C VAL A 408 -15.01 -2.02 -11.58
N GLU A 409 -14.17 -2.89 -11.02
CA GLU A 409 -14.18 -4.33 -11.33
C GLU A 409 -15.49 -4.99 -10.89
N SER A 410 -16.04 -4.62 -9.73
CA SER A 410 -17.35 -5.12 -9.27
C SER A 410 -18.47 -4.74 -10.24
N ILE A 411 -18.45 -3.50 -10.75
CA ILE A 411 -19.41 -3.01 -11.73
C ILE A 411 -19.21 -3.73 -13.07
N ALA A 412 -17.98 -3.80 -13.56
CA ALA A 412 -17.64 -4.43 -14.83
C ALA A 412 -18.08 -5.90 -14.86
N ALA A 413 -17.88 -6.64 -13.77
CA ALA A 413 -18.31 -8.03 -13.65
C ALA A 413 -19.84 -8.19 -13.69
N GLU A 414 -20.59 -7.32 -13.00
CA GLU A 414 -22.05 -7.34 -13.00
C GLU A 414 -22.61 -7.00 -14.40
N LEU A 415 -22.10 -5.94 -15.02
CA LEU A 415 -22.47 -5.54 -16.38
C LEU A 415 -22.11 -6.63 -17.40
N ALA A 416 -20.95 -7.27 -17.28
CA ALA A 416 -20.58 -8.37 -18.19
C ALA A 416 -21.54 -9.57 -18.05
N ALA A 417 -21.93 -9.90 -16.81
CA ALA A 417 -22.85 -11.00 -16.52
C ALA A 417 -24.26 -10.76 -17.08
N ASP A 418 -24.70 -9.49 -17.20
CA ASP A 418 -26.00 -9.13 -17.78
C ASP A 418 -25.97 -8.87 -19.30
N GLY A 419 -24.83 -9.11 -19.95
CA GLY A 419 -24.68 -9.03 -21.41
C GLY A 419 -24.22 -7.65 -21.93
N CYS A 420 -23.86 -6.72 -21.05
CA CYS A 420 -23.21 -5.48 -21.44
C CYS A 420 -21.86 -5.74 -22.09
N ARG A 421 -21.56 -5.01 -23.17
CA ARG A 421 -20.30 -5.15 -23.92
C ARG A 421 -19.33 -3.99 -23.70
N PHE A 422 -19.82 -2.81 -23.34
CA PHE A 422 -19.00 -1.62 -23.21
C PHE A 422 -19.35 -0.84 -21.95
N LEU A 423 -18.32 -0.48 -21.18
CA LEU A 423 -18.43 0.49 -20.10
C LEU A 423 -17.69 1.76 -20.53
N SER A 424 -18.42 2.88 -20.64
CA SER A 424 -17.81 4.18 -20.89
C SER A 424 -17.64 4.97 -19.59
N VAL A 425 -16.75 5.95 -19.59
CA VAL A 425 -16.64 6.97 -18.56
C VAL A 425 -16.24 8.28 -19.19
N HIS A 426 -16.80 9.38 -18.68
CA HIS A 426 -16.44 10.72 -19.12
C HIS A 426 -15.57 11.36 -18.04
N THR A 427 -14.50 12.03 -18.44
CA THR A 427 -13.67 12.81 -17.53
C THR A 427 -13.06 13.99 -18.27
N VAL A 428 -12.47 14.96 -17.55
CA VAL A 428 -11.84 16.12 -18.18
C VAL A 428 -10.74 15.66 -19.12
N GLY A 429 -10.82 16.15 -20.36
CA GLY A 429 -9.96 15.72 -21.44
C GLY A 429 -8.51 16.18 -21.30
N PRO A 430 -7.55 15.50 -21.96
CA PRO A 430 -6.14 15.86 -21.94
C PRO A 430 -5.84 17.28 -22.45
N SER A 431 -6.74 17.90 -23.23
CA SER A 431 -6.58 19.29 -23.68
C SER A 431 -6.75 20.33 -22.56
N PHE A 432 -7.15 19.92 -21.36
CA PHE A 432 -7.11 20.75 -20.15
C PHE A 432 -6.04 20.22 -19.19
N ASP A 433 -4.99 21.02 -19.01
CA ASP A 433 -3.86 20.69 -18.17
C ASP A 433 -4.22 20.86 -16.69
N HIS A 434 -4.62 19.76 -16.06
CA HIS A 434 -5.01 19.71 -14.66
C HIS A 434 -4.71 18.34 -14.07
N GLU A 435 -3.73 18.30 -13.17
CA GLU A 435 -3.14 17.08 -12.62
C GLU A 435 -4.16 16.11 -11.97
N PRO A 436 -5.14 16.57 -11.17
CA PRO A 436 -6.21 15.70 -10.67
C PRO A 436 -6.93 14.89 -11.75
N TYR A 437 -7.17 15.49 -12.93
CA TYR A 437 -7.82 14.79 -14.04
C TYR A 437 -6.85 13.96 -14.88
N ALA A 438 -5.57 14.32 -14.93
CA ALA A 438 -4.53 13.44 -15.47
C ALA A 438 -4.44 12.12 -14.69
N ARG A 439 -4.45 12.19 -13.35
CA ARG A 439 -4.53 11.00 -12.47
C ARG A 439 -5.80 10.19 -12.70
N THR A 440 -6.94 10.86 -12.90
CA THR A 440 -8.21 10.19 -13.22
C THR A 440 -8.14 9.42 -14.55
N ARG A 441 -7.55 10.01 -15.60
CA ARG A 441 -7.34 9.33 -16.90
C ARG A 441 -6.42 8.12 -16.76
N ALA A 442 -5.26 8.29 -16.13
CA ALA A 442 -4.32 7.19 -15.88
C ALA A 442 -4.93 6.05 -15.03
N PHE A 443 -5.81 6.39 -14.07
CA PHE A 443 -6.57 5.41 -13.31
C PHE A 443 -7.47 4.55 -14.21
N TYR A 444 -8.20 5.15 -15.15
CA TYR A 444 -9.04 4.41 -16.08
C TYR A 444 -8.23 3.59 -17.09
N GLU A 445 -7.13 4.14 -17.62
CA GLU A 445 -6.24 3.43 -18.54
C GLU A 445 -5.66 2.15 -17.93
N ARG A 446 -5.21 2.20 -16.66
CA ARG A 446 -4.75 0.99 -15.94
C ARG A 446 -5.84 -0.07 -15.78
N LEU A 447 -7.11 0.34 -15.76
CA LEU A 447 -8.26 -0.57 -15.67
C LEU A 447 -8.76 -1.02 -17.05
N GLY A 448 -8.00 -0.75 -18.12
CA GLY A 448 -8.31 -1.20 -19.47
C GLY A 448 -9.34 -0.32 -20.21
N PHE A 449 -9.55 0.92 -19.77
CA PHE A 449 -10.27 1.89 -20.56
C PHE A 449 -9.35 2.53 -21.59
N THR A 450 -9.86 2.74 -22.80
CA THR A 450 -9.13 3.39 -23.89
C THR A 450 -9.85 4.69 -24.26
N PRO A 451 -9.14 5.83 -24.43
CA PRO A 451 -9.77 7.07 -24.90
C PRO A 451 -10.35 6.87 -26.31
N LEU A 452 -11.59 7.29 -26.51
CA LEU A 452 -12.34 7.17 -27.77
C LEU A 452 -12.36 8.49 -28.53
N GLU A 453 -12.85 9.55 -27.88
CA GLU A 453 -13.02 10.88 -28.47
C GLU A 453 -12.98 11.96 -27.39
N GLU A 454 -12.49 13.15 -27.74
CA GLU A 454 -12.55 14.35 -26.89
C GLU A 454 -13.47 15.39 -27.53
N HIS A 455 -14.40 15.92 -26.73
CA HIS A 455 -15.33 16.98 -27.12
C HIS A 455 -15.17 18.20 -26.22
N HIS A 456 -15.59 19.37 -26.67
CA HIS A 456 -15.70 20.56 -25.82
C HIS A 456 -17.17 20.86 -25.50
N GLY A 457 -17.48 21.15 -24.24
CA GLY A 457 -18.83 21.56 -23.85
C GLY A 457 -19.85 20.43 -23.73
N LEU A 458 -19.39 19.17 -23.62
CA LEU A 458 -20.29 18.01 -23.53
C LEU A 458 -20.95 17.91 -22.15
N ASP A 459 -20.15 17.68 -21.12
CA ASP A 459 -20.61 17.50 -19.74
C ASP A 459 -20.33 18.72 -18.85
N TRP A 460 -19.29 19.48 -19.20
CA TRP A 460 -18.90 20.77 -18.60
C TRP A 460 -18.35 21.69 -19.70
N SER A 461 -18.14 22.96 -19.37
CA SER A 461 -17.68 24.00 -20.32
C SER A 461 -16.30 23.75 -20.95
N GLY A 462 -15.55 22.77 -20.46
CA GLY A 462 -14.19 22.41 -20.89
C GLY A 462 -14.15 21.17 -21.78
N PRO A 463 -12.94 20.61 -22.02
CA PRO A 463 -12.80 19.37 -22.77
C PRO A 463 -13.26 18.18 -21.94
N SER A 464 -14.00 17.28 -22.56
CA SER A 464 -14.49 16.02 -22.03
C SER A 464 -13.98 14.89 -22.92
N VAL A 465 -13.18 14.00 -22.36
CA VAL A 465 -12.77 12.77 -23.04
C VAL A 465 -13.67 11.62 -22.61
N ILE A 466 -14.16 10.88 -23.61
CA ILE A 466 -14.89 9.64 -23.41
C ILE A 466 -13.87 8.51 -23.46
N LEU A 467 -13.75 7.73 -22.38
CA LEU A 467 -12.98 6.49 -22.38
C LEU A 467 -13.92 5.30 -22.38
N VAL A 468 -13.54 4.21 -23.06
CA VAL A 468 -14.35 2.99 -23.17
C VAL A 468 -13.51 1.77 -22.80
N ARG A 469 -14.06 0.90 -21.95
CA ARG A 469 -13.54 -0.42 -21.65
C ARG A 469 -14.45 -1.49 -22.26
N PRO A 470 -13.92 -2.40 -23.11
CA PRO A 470 -14.67 -3.58 -23.52
C PRO A 470 -14.84 -4.53 -22.32
N LEU A 471 -16.05 -5.06 -22.17
CA LEU A 471 -16.40 -6.07 -21.17
C LEU A 471 -16.42 -7.43 -21.86
N GLY A 472 -15.68 -8.40 -21.32
CA GLY A 472 -15.61 -9.74 -21.90
C GLY A 472 -16.96 -10.46 -21.80
N SER A 473 -17.38 -11.14 -22.86
CA SER A 473 -18.58 -11.98 -22.84
C SER A 473 -18.29 -13.29 -22.12
N THR A 474 -18.92 -13.54 -20.96
CA THR A 474 -19.09 -14.91 -20.47
C THR A 474 -20.30 -15.52 -21.18
N GLY A 475 -20.11 -15.94 -22.42
CA GLY A 475 -21.08 -16.73 -23.20
C GLY A 475 -20.33 -17.83 -23.96
N PRO A 476 -20.90 -19.05 -24.12
CA PRO A 476 -20.18 -20.16 -24.71
C PRO A 476 -19.83 -19.83 -26.15
N THR A 477 -18.56 -19.99 -26.50
CA THR A 477 -18.08 -20.00 -27.89
C THR A 477 -18.87 -21.08 -28.64
N GLN A 478 -19.64 -20.68 -29.65
CA GLN A 478 -20.27 -21.62 -30.60
C GLN A 478 -19.24 -22.18 -31.57
#